data_AF-A0A7K8F4H7-F1
#
_entry.id   AF-A0A7K8F4H7-F1
#
_cell.length_a   1.000
_cell.length_b   1.000
_cell.length_c   1.000
_cell.angle_alpha   90.00
_cell.angle_beta   90.00
_cell.angle_gamma   90.00
#
_symmetry.space_group_name_H-M   'P 1'
#
loop_
_entity.id
_entity.type
_entity.pdbx_description
1 polymer ?
#
loop_
_entity_poly.entity_id
_entity_poly.type
_entity_poly.pdbx_seq_one_letter_code
_entity_poly.pdbx_strand_id
1 'polypeptide(L)'
;ERSYIPEDQRHTNKNSQVAYCYSETIPAPTGKEDAQQKSDMELLRFSLVLIQSWLTPVQYLGKMFTNNLVIGTSDRVYEKLKDLEEGIQTLMR
;
A
#
# COMPACT_ATOMS: atom_id res chain seq x y z
N GLU A 1 -5.53 -10.13 -11.67
CA GLU A 1 -6.11 -8.98 -12.40
C GLU A 1 -6.22 -9.23 -13.91
N ARG A 2 -5.13 -9.45 -14.67
CA ARG A 2 -5.17 -9.66 -16.14
C ARG A 2 -6.05 -10.82 -16.61
N SER A 3 -6.18 -11.87 -15.80
CA SER A 3 -7.07 -13.01 -16.07
C SER A 3 -8.55 -12.73 -15.79
N TYR A 4 -8.85 -11.64 -15.09
CA TYR A 4 -10.19 -11.33 -14.56
C TYR A 4 -10.75 -10.00 -15.09
N ILE A 5 -9.90 -9.06 -15.56
CA ILE A 5 -10.30 -7.75 -16.07
C ILE A 5 -9.69 -7.52 -17.47
N PRO A 6 -10.53 -7.42 -18.51
CA PRO A 6 -10.12 -7.09 -19.88
C PRO A 6 -9.34 -5.75 -19.96
N GLU A 7 -8.36 -5.65 -20.87
CA GLU A 7 -7.49 -4.45 -21.03
C GLU A 7 -8.29 -3.17 -21.26
N ASP A 8 -9.34 -3.25 -22.06
CA ASP A 8 -10.27 -2.17 -22.38
C ASP A 8 -11.05 -1.66 -21.15
N GLN A 9 -11.25 -2.52 -20.14
CA GLN A 9 -11.96 -2.19 -18.90
C GLN A 9 -11.04 -1.74 -17.76
N ARG A 10 -9.72 -1.93 -17.87
CA ARG A 10 -8.78 -1.52 -16.79
C ARG A 10 -8.64 0.00 -16.67
N HIS A 11 -8.83 0.71 -17.77
CA HIS A 11 -8.70 2.17 -17.82
C HIS A 11 -10.02 2.89 -17.49
N THR A 12 -11.17 2.21 -17.62
CA THR A 12 -12.50 2.78 -17.32
C THR A 12 -12.85 2.71 -15.83
N ASN A 13 -12.25 1.80 -15.06
CA ASN A 13 -12.47 1.65 -13.63
C ASN A 13 -11.94 2.85 -12.80
N LYS A 14 -11.09 3.70 -13.38
CA LYS A 14 -10.63 4.94 -12.72
C LYS A 14 -11.76 5.92 -12.39
N ASN A 15 -12.93 5.79 -13.03
CA ASN A 15 -14.07 6.69 -12.86
C ASN A 15 -15.28 6.06 -12.13
N SER A 16 -15.13 4.87 -11.54
CA SER A 16 -16.20 4.34 -10.69
C SER A 16 -16.12 5.01 -9.31
N GLN A 17 -17.24 5.53 -8.80
CA GLN A 17 -17.35 6.10 -7.43
C GLN A 17 -17.10 5.07 -6.31
N VAL A 18 -16.62 3.86 -6.64
CA VAL A 18 -16.54 2.69 -5.75
C VAL A 18 -15.09 2.18 -5.62
N ALA A 19 -14.15 2.65 -6.44
CA ALA A 19 -12.75 2.28 -6.33
C ALA A 19 -12.03 3.21 -5.34
N TYR A 20 -12.13 2.90 -4.05
CA TYR A 20 -11.43 3.65 -2.98
C TYR A 20 -10.15 2.92 -2.56
N CYS A 21 -9.02 3.64 -2.61
CA CYS A 21 -7.76 3.12 -2.08
C CYS A 21 -7.69 3.38 -0.57
N TYR A 22 -7.28 2.38 0.22
CA TYR A 22 -7.11 2.53 1.68
C TYR A 22 -6.21 3.72 2.06
N SER A 23 -5.25 4.06 1.20
CA SER A 23 -4.30 5.15 1.40
C SER A 23 -4.70 6.48 0.76
N GLU A 24 -5.89 6.61 0.15
CA GLU A 24 -6.28 7.77 -0.65
C GLU A 24 -6.38 9.07 0.15
N THR A 25 -6.66 8.97 1.45
CA THR A 25 -6.73 10.11 2.37
C THR A 25 -5.39 10.51 2.97
N ILE A 26 -4.33 9.74 2.71
CA ILE A 26 -2.98 10.07 3.19
C ILE A 26 -2.42 11.17 2.28
N PRO A 27 -2.02 12.34 2.82
CA PRO A 27 -1.52 13.45 2.02
C PRO A 27 -0.06 13.23 1.58
N ALA A 28 0.22 12.08 0.97
CA ALA A 28 1.54 11.71 0.51
C ALA A 28 1.90 12.50 -0.77
N PRO A 29 3.16 12.94 -0.94
CA PRO A 29 3.60 13.58 -2.17
C PRO A 29 3.71 12.51 -3.27
N THR A 30 2.64 12.32 -4.03
CA THR A 30 2.56 11.33 -5.12
C THR A 30 3.24 11.83 -6.40
N GLY A 31 3.41 13.15 -6.55
CA GLY A 31 4.11 13.79 -7.66
C GLY A 31 5.62 13.88 -7.43
N LYS A 32 6.38 13.90 -8.53
CA LYS A 32 7.85 14.03 -8.48
C LYS A 32 8.25 15.38 -7.90
N GLU A 33 7.62 16.47 -8.37
CA GLU A 33 7.89 17.82 -7.91
C GLU A 33 7.53 17.98 -6.43
N ASP A 34 6.40 17.41 -6.00
CA ASP A 34 5.94 17.45 -4.62
C ASP A 34 6.91 16.72 -3.69
N ALA A 35 7.40 15.56 -4.11
CA ALA A 35 8.34 14.76 -3.32
C ALA A 35 9.71 15.46 -3.20
N GLN A 36 10.18 16.11 -4.26
CA GLN A 36 11.44 16.86 -4.26
C GLN A 36 11.43 18.08 -3.33
N GLN A 37 10.25 18.60 -2.97
CA GLN A 37 10.10 19.72 -2.04
C GLN A 37 10.07 19.29 -0.57
N LYS A 38 10.07 17.99 -0.27
CA LYS A 38 10.04 17.45 1.09
C LYS A 38 11.42 17.11 1.58
N SER A 39 11.65 17.28 2.88
CA SER A 39 12.83 16.75 3.54
C SER A 39 12.79 15.22 3.60
N ASP A 40 13.96 14.58 3.71
CA ASP A 40 14.07 13.13 3.88
C ASP A 40 13.22 12.65 5.07
N MET A 41 13.21 13.41 6.17
CA MET A 41 12.39 13.09 7.35
C MET A 41 10.89 13.16 7.10
N GLU A 42 10.42 14.12 6.29
CA GLU A 42 9.01 14.16 5.87
C GLU A 42 8.67 12.96 4.97
N LEU A 43 9.54 12.64 4.01
CA LEU A 43 9.36 11.49 3.12
C LEU A 43 9.32 10.16 3.89
N LEU A 44 10.20 10.00 4.89
CA LEU A 44 10.19 8.85 5.79
C LEU A 44 8.89 8.77 6.61
N ARG A 45 8.39 9.91 7.12
CA ARG A 45 7.09 9.96 7.83
C ARG A 45 5.92 9.57 6.94
N PHE A 46 5.84 10.10 5.71
CA PHE A 46 4.80 9.71 4.76
C PHE A 46 4.86 8.22 4.43
N SER A 47 6.07 7.70 4.19
CA SER A 47 6.31 6.29 3.92
C SER A 47 5.87 5.41 5.09
N LEU A 48 6.20 5.81 6.33
CA LEU A 48 5.80 5.09 7.54
C LEU A 48 4.28 5.01 7.68
N VAL A 49 3.58 6.14 7.52
CA VAL A 49 2.11 6.19 7.60
C VAL A 49 1.48 5.31 6.52
N LEU A 50 2.03 5.32 5.30
CA LEU A 50 1.57 4.46 4.22
C LEU A 50 1.73 2.98 4.59
N ILE A 51 2.91 2.55 5.04
CA ILE A 51 3.16 1.15 5.44
C ILE A 51 2.21 0.72 6.56
N GLN A 52 2.06 1.55 7.59
CA GLN A 52 1.18 1.27 8.72
C GLN A 52 -0.29 1.14 8.30
N SER A 53 -0.75 1.96 7.35
CA SER A 53 -2.12 1.87 6.82
C SER A 53 -2.44 0.52 6.16
N TRP A 54 -1.43 -0.18 5.64
CA TRP A 54 -1.58 -1.45 4.92
C TRP A 54 -1.45 -2.70 5.80
N LEU A 55 -0.92 -2.60 7.03
CA LEU A 55 -0.74 -3.74 7.92
C LEU A 55 -2.07 -4.46 8.20
N THR A 56 -3.10 -3.73 8.61
CA THR A 56 -4.42 -4.30 8.92
C THR A 56 -5.14 -4.84 7.69
N PRO A 57 -5.23 -4.09 6.56
CA PRO A 57 -5.82 -4.62 5.32
C PRO A 57 -5.17 -5.92 4.84
N VAL A 58 -3.84 -6.01 4.84
CA VAL A 58 -3.13 -7.22 4.41
C VAL A 58 -3.41 -8.38 5.33
N GLN A 59 -3.38 -8.18 6.65
CA GLN A 59 -3.67 -9.23 7.62
C GLN A 59 -5.13 -9.74 7.51
N TYR A 60 -6.07 -8.84 7.20
CA TYR A 60 -7.47 -9.22 6.98
C TYR A 60 -7.67 -9.97 5.66
N LEU A 61 -6.94 -9.58 4.61
CA LEU A 61 -6.97 -10.23 3.31
C LEU A 61 -6.62 -11.71 3.42
N GLY A 62 -5.58 -12.06 4.19
CA GLY A 62 -5.19 -13.44 4.43
C GLY A 62 -6.29 -14.26 5.13
N LYS A 63 -7.12 -13.63 5.97
CA LYS A 63 -8.23 -14.31 6.66
C LYS A 63 -9.47 -14.48 5.79
N MET A 64 -9.66 -13.59 4.82
CA MET A 64 -10.85 -13.56 3.96
C MET A 64 -10.82 -14.59 2.82
N PHE A 65 -9.63 -15.01 2.40
CA PHE A 65 -9.47 -15.99 1.34
C PHE A 65 -9.00 -17.32 1.91
N THR A 66 -9.76 -18.39 1.67
CA THR A 66 -9.39 -19.76 2.06
C THR A 66 -8.40 -20.42 1.10
N ASN A 67 -7.93 -19.69 0.08
CA ASN A 67 -6.94 -20.18 -0.85
C ASN A 67 -5.54 -20.10 -0.22
N ASN A 68 -4.92 -21.25 0.04
CA ASN A 68 -3.58 -21.34 0.62
C ASN A 68 -2.51 -20.50 -0.10
N LEU A 69 -2.64 -20.28 -1.42
CA LEU A 69 -1.72 -19.42 -2.16
C LEU A 69 -1.86 -17.94 -1.76
N VAL A 70 -3.08 -17.48 -1.51
CA VAL A 70 -3.36 -16.10 -1.09
C VAL A 70 -2.98 -15.89 0.36
N ILE A 71 -3.26 -16.87 1.23
CA ILE A 71 -2.85 -16.86 2.65
C ILE A 71 -1.33 -16.74 2.77
N GLY A 72 -0.58 -17.66 2.15
CA GLY A 72 0.88 -17.65 2.23
C GLY A 72 1.53 -16.40 1.60
N THR A 73 0.89 -15.81 0.59
CA THR A 73 1.33 -14.54 0.01
C THR A 73 1.04 -13.36 0.94
N SER A 74 -0.14 -13.33 1.56
CA SER A 74 -0.57 -12.29 2.50
C SER A 74 0.33 -12.25 3.73
N ASP A 75 0.64 -13.40 4.34
CA ASP A 75 1.53 -13.48 5.51
C ASP A 75 2.94 -12.97 5.15
N ARG A 76 3.50 -13.41 4.01
CA ARG A 76 4.82 -12.94 3.57
C ARG A 76 4.87 -11.44 3.29
N VAL A 77 3.78 -10.87 2.75
CA VAL A 77 3.68 -9.42 2.53
C VAL A 77 3.58 -8.69 3.87
N TYR A 78 2.81 -9.22 4.83
CA TYR A 78 2.71 -8.64 6.17
C TYR A 78 4.08 -8.56 6.86
N GLU A 79 4.85 -9.65 6.86
CA GLU A 79 6.19 -9.66 7.45
C GLU A 79 7.11 -8.65 6.77
N LYS A 80 7.05 -8.53 5.44
CA LYS A 80 7.87 -7.53 4.73
C LYS A 80 7.46 -6.09 5.02
N LEU A 81 6.17 -5.83 5.26
CA LEU A 81 5.71 -4.51 5.72
C LEU A 81 6.20 -4.21 7.15
N LYS A 82 6.25 -5.20 8.04
CA LYS A 82 6.81 -5.07 9.38
C LYS A 82 8.33 -4.81 9.34
N ASP A 83 9.08 -5.55 8.54
CA ASP A 83 10.52 -5.32 8.31
C ASP A 83 10.77 -3.86 7.85
N LEU A 84 9.96 -3.38 6.90
CA LEU A 84 10.09 -2.03 6.34
C LEU A 84 9.71 -0.93 7.34
N GLU A 85 8.67 -1.15 8.14
CA GLU A 85 8.28 -0.26 9.24
C GLU A 85 9.45 -0.08 10.23
N GLU A 86 10.08 -1.18 10.65
CA GLU A 86 11.23 -1.14 11.56
C GLU A 86 12.45 -0.44 10.95
N GLY A 87 12.74 -0.72 9.68
CA GLY A 87 13.83 -0.07 8.95
C GLY A 87 13.65 1.45 8.89
N ILE A 88 12.44 1.93 8.59
CA ILE A 88 12.14 3.37 8.54
C ILE A 88 12.20 3.99 9.94
N GLN A 89 11.63 3.35 10.94
CA GLN A 89 11.72 3.82 12.33
C GLN A 89 13.17 3.94 12.79
N THR A 90 14.05 3.05 12.34
CA THR A 90 15.49 3.11 12.63
C THR A 90 16.17 4.27 11.91
N LEU A 91 15.83 4.54 10.65
CA LEU A 91 16.35 5.69 9.90
C LEU A 91 15.89 7.04 10.45
N MET A 92 14.76 7.08 11.16
CA MET A 92 14.20 8.28 11.76
C MET A 92 14.73 8.59 13.17
N ARG A 93 15.52 7.68 13.78
CA ARG A 93 16.19 7.90 15.06
C ARG A 93 17.45 8.73 14.88
#